data_AF-A0A6H5IZB8-F1
#
_entry.id   AF-A0A6H5IZB8-F1
#
_cell.length_a   1.000
_cell.length_b   1.000
_cell.length_c   1.000
_cell.angle_alpha   90.00
_cell.angle_beta   90.00
_cell.angle_gamma   90.00
#
_symmetry.space_group_name_H-M   'P 1'
#
loop_
_entity.id
_entity.type
_entity.pdbx_description
1 polymer ?
#
loop_
_entity_poly.entity_id
_entity_poly.type
_entity_poly.pdbx_seq_one_letter_code
_entity_poly.pdbx_strand_id
1 'polypeptide(L)'
;MHEMTSSSTCCSAVAAADTISSPWTPASSGPPPDANGTGSDTKNLDVGDISDDEKDLSAADAEGVWSPDIEQSFQEALTIYPPCGRRKIILSDEGKMYGRNELIARYIKLRTGKTRTRKQVSSHIQVLARRKLREIQAKLKVQFWQPGLQPGTSQDVKPFSQPTYTGKPATAVSSGEMVQTQPPPPWEGRAIATHKLRLVEFTAFVDLARDPENQYQKHLFVHIGGSPSYSDPLLEAIDIRQIYDKFPEKKGGLKELYDKGPQEAFYLVKFWADLNTSMDEPGSFYGVTTLYESNENMTITCSTKVCSFGKQVVEKVETEYARFENGRFVYRIARSPMCEYMINFIHKLKHLPEKYMMNSVLENFTILQVVTNRDTQETLLCTAYVFEVSTSEHGAQHHIYRLVKD
;
A
#
# COMPACT_ATOMS: atom_id res chain seq x y z
N MET A 1 13.83 -37.74 -59.59
CA MET A 1 14.21 -36.78 -60.64
C MET A 1 13.82 -35.41 -60.09
N HIS A 2 14.79 -34.67 -59.53
CA HIS A 2 15.44 -33.50 -60.16
C HIS A 2 14.40 -32.39 -60.43
N GLU A 3 14.48 -31.16 -59.91
CA GLU A 3 15.68 -30.33 -59.72
C GLU A 3 15.38 -29.06 -58.87
N MET A 4 16.42 -28.60 -58.16
CA MET A 4 16.93 -27.22 -57.96
C MET A 4 16.01 -26.07 -57.48
N THR A 5 16.14 -25.60 -56.24
CA THR A 5 17.08 -24.56 -55.68
C THR A 5 16.75 -23.10 -56.01
N SER A 6 16.50 -22.29 -54.97
CA SER A 6 17.40 -21.16 -54.66
C SER A 6 17.13 -20.62 -53.24
N SER A 7 18.16 -20.78 -52.41
CA SER A 7 18.39 -20.13 -51.13
C SER A 7 19.06 -18.77 -51.36
N SER A 8 18.61 -17.72 -50.68
CA SER A 8 19.34 -16.45 -50.62
C SER A 8 19.99 -16.33 -49.25
N THR A 9 21.27 -16.69 -49.19
CA THR A 9 22.19 -16.35 -48.11
C THR A 9 22.88 -15.05 -48.49
N CYS A 10 22.93 -14.06 -47.60
CA CYS A 10 23.96 -13.02 -47.67
C CYS A 10 24.70 -12.97 -46.34
N CYS A 11 26.03 -12.93 -46.47
CA CYS A 11 27.03 -13.19 -45.45
C CYS A 11 27.21 -12.04 -44.47
N SER A 12 27.70 -12.43 -43.29
CA SER A 12 28.30 -11.63 -42.24
C SER A 12 29.43 -10.71 -42.72
N ALA A 13 29.54 -9.54 -42.09
CA ALA A 13 30.81 -8.86 -41.89
C ALA A 13 30.89 -8.34 -40.44
N VAL A 14 31.87 -8.88 -39.72
CA VAL A 14 32.38 -8.39 -38.44
C VAL A 14 33.37 -7.27 -38.75
N ALA A 15 33.29 -6.15 -38.04
CA ALA A 15 34.41 -5.22 -37.92
C ALA A 15 34.40 -4.59 -36.53
N ALA A 16 35.59 -4.56 -35.95
CA ALA A 16 35.91 -4.25 -34.57
C ALA A 16 35.98 -2.75 -34.29
N ALA A 17 35.99 -2.49 -32.98
CA ALA A 17 36.52 -1.36 -32.24
C ALA A 17 37.30 -0.29 -33.03
N ASP A 18 36.97 0.98 -32.74
CA ASP A 18 38.00 1.97 -32.53
C ASP A 18 37.66 2.93 -31.39
N THR A 19 38.67 3.01 -30.53
CA THR A 19 38.92 3.87 -29.38
C THR A 19 39.19 5.30 -29.82
N ILE A 20 38.88 6.30 -28.97
CA ILE A 20 39.49 7.64 -28.79
C ILE A 20 38.48 8.44 -27.94
N SER A 21 38.80 9.26 -26.95
CA SER A 21 39.98 9.51 -26.13
C SER A 21 39.47 10.49 -25.06
N SER A 22 39.55 10.09 -23.79
CA SER A 22 39.50 11.03 -22.67
C SER A 22 40.94 11.45 -22.38
N PRO A 23 41.18 12.73 -22.04
CA PRO A 23 42.30 13.04 -21.18
C PRO A 23 41.86 13.95 -20.04
N TRP A 24 42.02 13.46 -18.80
CA TRP A 24 42.63 14.22 -17.70
C TRP A 24 42.65 13.41 -16.39
N THR A 25 43.85 13.03 -15.98
CA THR A 25 44.32 12.77 -14.60
C THR A 25 45.85 13.00 -14.60
N PRO A 26 46.55 12.99 -13.46
CA PRO A 26 46.25 13.54 -12.13
C PRO A 26 47.39 14.45 -11.63
N ALA A 27 47.16 15.26 -10.59
CA ALA A 27 48.24 15.87 -9.81
C ALA A 27 48.02 15.61 -8.32
N SER A 28 48.83 14.69 -7.80
CA SER A 28 49.11 14.51 -6.38
C SER A 28 50.01 15.65 -5.89
N SER A 29 49.64 16.27 -4.78
CA SER A 29 50.57 17.05 -3.96
C SER A 29 50.24 16.76 -2.49
N GLY A 30 51.24 16.23 -1.78
CA GLY A 30 51.15 15.83 -0.38
C GLY A 30 51.13 17.02 0.59
N PRO A 31 50.96 16.77 1.89
CA PRO A 31 50.94 17.79 2.92
C PRO A 31 52.36 18.10 3.44
N PRO A 32 52.65 19.33 3.88
CA PRO A 32 53.85 19.62 4.67
C PRO A 32 53.60 19.51 6.20
N PRO A 33 54.69 19.38 7.00
CA PRO A 33 54.67 18.95 8.40
C PRO A 33 54.98 20.07 9.41
N ASP A 34 55.18 19.65 10.67
CA ASP A 34 55.72 20.33 11.86
C ASP A 34 54.71 21.08 12.75
N ALA A 35 54.80 21.12 14.08
CA ALA A 35 55.48 20.37 15.13
C ALA A 35 55.02 21.02 16.45
N ASN A 36 54.57 20.26 17.46
CA ASN A 36 55.00 20.47 18.84
C ASN A 36 54.47 19.37 19.76
N GLY A 37 55.40 18.70 20.44
CA GLY A 37 55.13 17.68 21.43
C GLY A 37 55.18 18.21 22.86
N THR A 38 54.70 17.37 23.77
CA THR A 38 54.99 17.22 25.21
C THR A 38 53.86 16.31 25.74
N GLY A 39 54.04 15.19 26.42
CA GLY A 39 55.17 14.46 26.97
C GLY A 39 54.57 13.34 27.84
N SER A 40 55.22 12.17 27.84
CA SER A 40 55.45 11.25 28.99
C SER A 40 54.22 10.74 29.79
N ASP A 41 54.03 9.45 30.07
CA ASP A 41 54.99 8.39 30.37
C ASP A 41 54.41 6.99 30.10
N THR A 42 55.32 6.12 29.73
CA THR A 42 55.21 4.67 29.67
C THR A 42 55.04 4.06 31.07
N LYS A 43 54.26 2.99 31.17
CA LYS A 43 54.64 1.78 31.93
C LYS A 43 53.94 0.56 31.32
N ASN A 44 54.78 -0.34 30.84
CA ASN A 44 54.48 -1.60 30.19
C ASN A 44 54.84 -2.70 31.20
N LEU A 45 53.97 -3.67 31.47
CA LEU A 45 54.31 -4.98 32.06
C LEU A 45 53.26 -6.04 31.64
N ASP A 46 53.57 -6.68 30.51
CA ASP A 46 53.69 -8.11 30.22
C ASP A 46 52.92 -9.22 31.02
N VAL A 47 52.64 -10.27 30.23
CA VAL A 47 52.34 -11.70 30.49
C VAL A 47 50.90 -12.13 30.80
N GLY A 48 50.31 -12.84 29.82
CA GLY A 48 49.16 -13.73 30.02
C GLY A 48 48.58 -14.26 28.70
N ASP A 49 49.29 -15.19 28.06
CA ASP A 49 48.74 -16.09 27.04
C ASP A 49 47.77 -17.09 27.70
N ILE A 50 46.57 -17.31 27.13
CA ILE A 50 45.75 -18.54 27.16
C ILE A 50 44.44 -18.30 26.35
N SER A 51 44.40 -18.97 25.20
CA SER A 51 43.27 -19.56 24.46
C SER A 51 41.80 -19.19 24.75
N ASP A 52 41.10 -18.92 23.64
CA ASP A 52 39.80 -19.48 23.22
C ASP A 52 38.55 -19.21 24.09
N ASP A 53 37.81 -18.15 23.75
CA ASP A 53 36.40 -17.99 24.13
C ASP A 53 35.65 -17.07 23.13
N GLU A 54 35.33 -17.59 21.93
CA GLU A 54 34.31 -17.02 21.02
C GLU A 54 32.87 -17.22 21.54
N LYS A 55 32.64 -17.05 22.85
CA LYS A 55 31.34 -17.33 23.48
C LYS A 55 30.83 -16.26 24.44
N ASP A 56 31.41 -15.06 24.44
CA ASP A 56 31.06 -14.04 25.43
C ASP A 56 30.51 -12.71 24.86
N LEU A 57 30.00 -12.72 23.63
CA LEU A 57 29.27 -11.58 23.05
C LEU A 57 27.75 -11.62 23.32
N SER A 58 27.25 -12.60 24.09
CA SER A 58 25.83 -12.73 24.42
C SER A 58 25.47 -12.43 25.89
N ALA A 59 26.47 -12.26 26.76
CA ALA A 59 26.25 -12.04 28.19
C ALA A 59 26.27 -10.57 28.62
N ALA A 60 26.80 -9.66 27.78
CA ALA A 60 26.99 -8.25 28.14
C ALA A 60 25.72 -7.37 28.07
N ASP A 61 24.61 -7.87 27.51
CA ASP A 61 23.30 -7.18 27.52
C ASP A 61 22.46 -7.49 28.79
N ALA A 62 22.93 -8.40 29.65
CA ALA A 62 22.11 -9.01 30.71
C ALA A 62 21.96 -8.20 32.01
N GLU A 63 22.58 -7.02 32.14
CA GLU A 63 22.23 -6.04 33.19
C GLU A 63 21.37 -4.87 32.66
N GLY A 64 20.64 -5.11 31.56
CA GLY A 64 19.63 -4.20 31.05
C GLY A 64 18.39 -4.10 31.94
N VAL A 65 17.60 -3.03 31.72
CA VAL A 65 16.34 -2.71 32.41
C VAL A 65 15.33 -3.89 32.47
N TRP A 66 15.50 -4.95 31.69
CA TRP A 66 14.65 -6.15 31.65
C TRP A 66 15.45 -7.43 31.87
N SER A 67 15.97 -7.63 33.09
CA SER A 67 16.64 -8.86 33.47
C SER A 67 15.69 -10.07 33.42
N PRO A 68 16.18 -11.32 33.28
CA PRO A 68 15.32 -12.50 33.07
C PRO A 68 14.23 -12.69 34.13
N ASP A 69 14.53 -12.39 35.39
CA ASP A 69 13.59 -12.42 36.52
C ASP A 69 12.46 -11.37 36.41
N ILE A 70 12.78 -10.20 35.85
CA ILE A 70 11.81 -9.12 35.60
C ILE A 70 10.97 -9.44 34.38
N GLU A 71 11.57 -9.99 33.32
CA GLU A 71 10.86 -10.39 32.12
C GLU A 71 9.85 -11.50 32.42
N GLN A 72 10.22 -12.48 33.24
CA GLN A 72 9.32 -13.53 33.72
C GLN A 72 8.14 -12.93 34.50
N SER A 73 8.42 -12.04 35.45
CA SER A 73 7.38 -11.37 36.25
C SER A 73 6.48 -10.46 35.41
N PHE A 74 7.03 -9.83 34.38
CA PHE A 74 6.28 -9.03 33.41
C PHE A 74 5.33 -9.91 32.59
N GLN A 75 5.78 -11.07 32.09
CA GLN A 75 4.96 -11.98 31.31
C GLN A 75 3.82 -12.57 32.14
N GLU A 76 4.07 -12.94 33.40
CA GLU A 76 3.01 -13.34 34.33
C GLU A 76 2.01 -12.21 34.59
N ALA A 77 2.48 -10.97 34.74
CA ALA A 77 1.58 -9.83 34.92
C ALA A 77 0.68 -9.60 33.69
N LEU A 78 1.16 -9.91 32.48
CA LEU A 78 0.36 -9.79 31.25
C LEU A 78 -0.78 -10.81 31.19
N THR A 79 -0.64 -11.99 31.80
CA THR A 79 -1.71 -13.01 31.86
C THR A 79 -2.77 -12.66 32.91
N ILE A 80 -2.34 -12.04 34.01
CA ILE A 80 -3.22 -11.60 35.11
C ILE A 80 -3.99 -10.34 34.72
N TYR A 81 -3.37 -9.42 33.96
CA TYR A 81 -3.98 -8.16 33.53
C TYR A 81 -4.09 -8.10 32.00
N PRO A 82 -5.11 -8.74 31.37
CA PRO A 82 -5.32 -8.71 29.93
C PRO A 82 -5.62 -7.28 29.40
N PRO A 83 -5.55 -7.04 28.07
CA PRO A 83 -5.79 -5.73 27.48
C PRO A 83 -7.26 -5.28 27.63
N CYS A 84 -7.56 -4.54 28.69
CA CYS A 84 -8.91 -4.04 29.01
C CYS A 84 -9.24 -2.66 28.42
N GLY A 85 -9.11 -2.45 27.10
CA GLY A 85 -9.60 -1.24 26.41
C GLY A 85 -9.47 0.10 27.19
N ARG A 86 -10.54 0.91 27.23
CA ARG A 86 -10.65 2.18 27.98
C ARG A 86 -11.46 2.02 29.28
N ARG A 87 -11.23 0.97 30.08
CA ARG A 87 -11.84 0.86 31.43
C ARG A 87 -10.75 0.71 32.49
N LYS A 88 -10.76 1.61 33.48
CA LYS A 88 -9.85 1.59 34.62
C LYS A 88 -10.37 0.57 35.64
N ILE A 89 -9.48 -0.28 36.16
CA ILE A 89 -9.79 -1.23 37.23
C ILE A 89 -9.63 -0.48 38.56
N ILE A 90 -10.67 -0.48 39.39
CA ILE A 90 -10.65 0.13 40.73
C ILE A 90 -10.29 -0.97 41.73
N LEU A 91 -9.20 -0.80 42.47
CA LEU A 91 -8.85 -1.68 43.58
C LEU A 91 -9.48 -1.08 44.85
N SER A 92 -10.33 -1.86 45.52
CA SER A 92 -11.25 -1.42 46.58
C SER A 92 -10.60 -1.25 47.95
N ASP A 93 -9.28 -1.43 48.09
CA ASP A 93 -8.56 -1.39 49.37
C ASP A 93 -7.87 -0.05 49.69
N GLU A 94 -7.67 0.85 48.72
CA GLU A 94 -6.96 2.13 48.95
C GLU A 94 -7.59 3.37 48.25
N GLY A 95 -8.71 3.21 47.53
CA GLY A 95 -9.41 4.33 46.86
C GLY A 95 -8.63 4.99 45.70
N LYS A 96 -7.45 4.48 45.33
CA LYS A 96 -6.66 4.96 44.18
C LYS A 96 -7.02 4.19 42.89
N MET A 97 -7.25 4.93 41.81
CA MET A 97 -7.44 4.35 40.48
C MET A 97 -6.08 3.94 39.87
N TYR A 98 -5.90 2.66 39.56
CA TYR A 98 -4.69 2.17 38.89
C TYR A 98 -4.97 1.78 37.45
N GLY A 99 -4.12 2.24 36.52
CA GLY A 99 -4.12 1.76 35.14
C GLY A 99 -3.43 0.40 35.00
N ARG A 100 -3.73 -0.33 33.92
CA ARG A 100 -3.13 -1.64 33.61
C ARG A 100 -1.60 -1.66 33.73
N ASN A 101 -0.93 -0.66 33.18
CA ASN A 101 0.55 -0.61 33.18
C ASN A 101 1.12 -0.27 34.56
N GLU A 102 0.31 0.33 35.45
CA GLU A 102 0.67 0.58 36.85
C GLU A 102 0.51 -0.70 37.68
N LEU A 103 -0.53 -1.50 37.40
CA LEU A 103 -0.71 -2.82 38.01
C LEU A 103 0.42 -3.78 37.64
N ILE A 104 0.84 -3.79 36.36
CA ILE A 104 1.98 -4.59 35.89
C ILE A 104 3.28 -4.15 36.59
N ALA A 105 3.53 -2.85 36.70
CA ALA A 105 4.67 -2.31 37.42
C ALA A 105 4.68 -2.72 38.91
N ARG A 106 3.51 -2.68 39.57
CA ARG A 106 3.36 -3.10 40.98
C ARG A 106 3.59 -4.60 41.14
N TYR A 107 3.09 -5.42 40.20
CA TYR A 107 3.29 -6.86 40.21
C TYR A 107 4.79 -7.22 40.08
N ILE A 108 5.50 -6.59 39.15
CA ILE A 108 6.96 -6.77 38.99
C ILE A 108 7.68 -6.42 40.30
N LYS A 109 7.34 -5.28 40.93
CA LYS A 109 7.94 -4.87 42.19
C LYS A 109 7.65 -5.87 43.32
N LEU A 110 6.44 -6.41 43.39
CA LEU A 110 6.05 -7.39 44.40
C LEU A 110 6.78 -8.73 44.23
N ARG A 111 6.97 -9.19 42.99
CA ARG A 111 7.64 -10.47 42.68
C ARG A 111 9.16 -10.41 42.72
N THR A 112 9.76 -9.32 42.27
CA THR A 112 11.22 -9.22 42.06
C THR A 112 11.93 -8.28 43.03
N GLY A 113 11.19 -7.47 43.80
CA GLY A 113 11.74 -6.37 44.60
C GLY A 113 12.25 -5.18 43.77
N LYS A 114 12.43 -5.34 42.45
CA LYS A 114 12.96 -4.32 41.54
C LYS A 114 11.85 -3.41 41.03
N THR A 115 12.06 -2.09 41.10
CA THR A 115 11.03 -1.12 40.65
C THR A 115 11.10 -0.91 39.14
N ARG A 116 9.95 -0.99 38.47
CA ARG A 116 9.76 -0.57 37.08
C ARG A 116 8.66 0.48 37.01
N THR A 117 8.86 1.51 36.22
CA THR A 117 7.88 2.59 36.06
C THR A 117 6.82 2.21 35.05
N ARG A 118 5.62 2.81 35.16
CA ARG A 118 4.55 2.72 34.16
C ARG A 118 5.05 3.03 32.74
N LYS A 119 5.95 4.00 32.60
CA LYS A 119 6.53 4.41 31.30
C LYS A 119 7.44 3.32 30.74
N GLN A 120 8.30 2.71 31.56
CA GLN A 120 9.14 1.58 31.16
C GLN A 120 8.29 0.39 30.70
N VAL A 121 7.25 0.03 31.48
CA VAL A 121 6.28 -1.03 31.11
C VAL A 121 5.60 -0.71 29.77
N SER A 122 5.16 0.54 29.57
CA SER A 122 4.52 0.95 28.31
C SER A 122 5.47 0.88 27.12
N SER A 123 6.71 1.32 27.30
CA SER A 123 7.76 1.26 26.27
C SER A 123 8.06 -0.18 25.88
N HIS A 124 8.18 -1.09 26.84
CA HIS A 124 8.46 -2.49 26.59
C HIS A 124 7.34 -3.19 25.81
N ILE A 125 6.08 -2.94 26.19
CA ILE A 125 4.91 -3.41 25.43
C ILE A 125 4.96 -2.92 23.97
N GLN A 126 5.32 -1.65 23.75
CA GLN A 126 5.44 -1.09 22.40
C GLN A 126 6.59 -1.72 21.60
N VAL A 127 7.74 -1.96 22.24
CA VAL A 127 8.88 -2.64 21.61
C VAL A 127 8.50 -4.07 21.20
N LEU A 128 7.82 -4.82 22.07
CA LEU A 128 7.35 -6.17 21.76
C LEU A 128 6.32 -6.16 20.62
N ALA A 129 5.37 -5.21 20.61
CA ALA A 129 4.42 -5.07 19.52
C ALA A 129 5.11 -4.76 18.17
N ARG A 130 6.08 -3.84 18.16
CA ARG A 130 6.87 -3.50 16.96
C ARG A 130 7.76 -4.66 16.50
N ARG A 131 8.36 -5.41 17.42
CA ARG A 131 9.15 -6.61 17.11
C ARG A 131 8.27 -7.70 16.48
N LYS A 132 7.11 -7.97 17.07
CA LYS A 132 6.12 -8.92 16.53
C LYS A 132 5.65 -8.49 15.13
N LEU A 133 5.38 -7.20 14.91
CA LEU A 133 5.02 -6.66 13.60
C LEU A 133 6.14 -6.89 12.56
N ARG A 134 7.40 -6.60 12.91
CA ARG A 134 8.55 -6.84 12.02
C ARG A 134 8.79 -8.32 11.73
N GLU A 135 8.63 -9.19 12.71
CA GLU A 135 8.74 -10.65 12.52
C GLU A 135 7.62 -11.19 11.63
N ILE A 136 6.39 -10.69 11.79
CA ILE A 136 5.26 -11.00 10.89
C ILE A 136 5.56 -10.52 9.47
N GLN A 137 6.02 -9.27 9.30
CA GLN A 137 6.40 -8.74 7.99
C GLN A 137 7.54 -9.54 7.36
N ALA A 138 8.54 -9.97 8.12
CA ALA A 138 9.63 -10.80 7.63
C ALA A 138 9.15 -12.21 7.21
N LYS A 139 8.29 -12.84 8.03
CA LYS A 139 7.71 -14.17 7.72
C LYS A 139 6.76 -14.13 6.52
N LEU A 140 5.94 -13.07 6.41
CA LEU A 140 5.07 -12.84 5.25
C LEU A 140 5.88 -12.57 3.98
N LYS A 141 6.98 -11.81 4.07
CA LYS A 141 7.91 -11.64 2.95
C LYS A 141 8.45 -12.99 2.46
N VAL A 142 8.86 -13.88 3.35
CA VAL A 142 9.39 -15.21 3.01
C VAL A 142 8.31 -16.17 2.46
N GLN A 143 7.09 -16.13 3.00
CA GLN A 143 6.00 -17.05 2.60
C GLN A 143 5.23 -16.62 1.35
N PHE A 144 5.16 -15.31 1.06
CA PHE A 144 4.48 -14.81 -0.14
C PHE A 144 5.42 -14.54 -1.31
N TRP A 145 6.71 -14.33 -1.07
CA TRP A 145 7.63 -13.82 -2.07
C TRP A 145 9.01 -14.50 -1.98
N GLN A 146 9.33 -15.38 -2.94
CA GLN A 146 10.68 -15.92 -3.13
C GLN A 146 11.61 -14.86 -3.77
N PRO A 147 12.94 -14.94 -3.54
CA PRO A 147 13.77 -13.75 -3.35
C PRO A 147 14.35 -13.15 -4.64
N GLY A 148 14.39 -11.82 -4.69
CA GLY A 148 15.11 -11.09 -5.73
C GLY A 148 15.26 -9.58 -5.55
N LEU A 149 14.68 -8.92 -4.54
CA LEU A 149 14.84 -7.46 -4.39
C LEU A 149 15.00 -7.05 -2.92
N GLN A 150 16.14 -6.42 -2.62
CA GLN A 150 16.40 -5.79 -1.33
C GLN A 150 15.52 -4.54 -1.13
N PRO A 151 15.00 -4.28 0.08
CA PRO A 151 14.23 -3.07 0.38
C PRO A 151 15.12 -1.95 0.94
N GLY A 152 14.99 -0.76 0.35
CA GLY A 152 15.38 0.50 0.99
C GLY A 152 14.43 0.85 2.13
N THR A 153 14.97 1.44 3.19
CA THR A 153 14.28 1.83 4.42
C THR A 153 13.36 3.03 4.18
N SER A 154 12.04 2.88 4.37
CA SER A 154 11.09 3.99 4.40
C SER A 154 10.64 4.27 5.84
N GLN A 155 10.49 5.57 6.16
CA GLN A 155 10.20 6.10 7.49
C GLN A 155 8.70 6.18 7.77
N ASP A 156 8.34 5.91 9.04
CA ASP A 156 7.00 5.97 9.64
C ASP A 156 6.31 7.33 9.47
N VAL A 157 5.04 7.33 9.01
CA VAL A 157 4.14 8.50 9.08
C VAL A 157 3.01 8.23 10.09
N LYS A 158 2.85 9.16 11.04
CA LYS A 158 1.81 9.20 12.09
C LYS A 158 0.56 9.97 11.62
N PRO A 159 -0.61 9.75 12.26
CA PRO A 159 -1.89 10.28 11.81
C PRO A 159 -2.10 11.78 12.06
N PHE A 160 -2.94 12.34 11.19
CA PHE A 160 -3.28 13.75 10.95
C PHE A 160 -3.67 14.59 12.18
N SER A 161 -3.29 15.87 12.12
CA SER A 161 -3.84 16.96 12.94
C SER A 161 -4.61 17.92 12.02
N GLN A 162 -5.86 18.23 12.38
CA GLN A 162 -6.70 19.25 11.73
C GLN A 162 -6.35 20.64 12.26
N PRO A 163 -6.37 21.69 11.42
CA PRO A 163 -6.59 23.05 11.87
C PRO A 163 -8.06 23.45 11.67
N THR A 164 -8.66 23.94 12.75
CA THR A 164 -9.89 24.73 12.79
C THR A 164 -9.68 26.10 12.15
N TYR A 165 -10.55 26.49 11.22
CA TYR A 165 -10.73 27.90 10.84
C TYR A 165 -12.20 28.31 10.96
N THR A 166 -12.43 29.32 11.80
CA THR A 166 -13.65 30.12 11.90
C THR A 166 -13.46 31.41 11.11
N GLY A 167 -14.37 31.74 10.20
CA GLY A 167 -14.40 33.04 9.51
C GLY A 167 -15.67 33.25 8.68
N LYS A 168 -16.35 34.36 8.93
CA LYS A 168 -17.74 34.75 8.55
C LYS A 168 -17.92 35.21 7.07
N PRO A 169 -19.16 35.38 6.59
CA PRO A 169 -19.48 35.59 5.17
C PRO A 169 -19.44 37.07 4.77
N ALA A 170 -19.13 37.35 3.50
CA ALA A 170 -19.36 38.65 2.88
C ALA A 170 -20.01 38.47 1.50
N THR A 171 -21.20 39.04 1.37
CA THR A 171 -21.96 39.26 0.14
C THR A 171 -21.31 40.36 -0.70
N ALA A 172 -21.13 40.12 -1.99
CA ALA A 172 -21.10 41.16 -3.01
C ALA A 172 -21.59 40.58 -4.35
N VAL A 173 -22.73 41.09 -4.80
CA VAL A 173 -23.31 40.90 -6.12
C VAL A 173 -22.55 41.75 -7.14
N SER A 174 -22.15 41.16 -8.26
CA SER A 174 -21.83 41.92 -9.47
C SER A 174 -22.45 41.23 -10.68
N SER A 175 -23.36 41.97 -11.30
CA SER A 175 -24.15 41.65 -12.48
C SER A 175 -23.26 41.68 -13.73
N GLY A 176 -23.37 40.67 -14.59
CA GLY A 176 -22.73 40.66 -15.91
C GLY A 176 -23.02 39.38 -16.70
N GLU A 177 -23.86 39.52 -17.74
CA GLU A 177 -24.08 38.61 -18.87
C GLU A 177 -24.56 37.17 -18.59
N MET A 178 -25.88 36.98 -18.76
CA MET A 178 -26.52 35.66 -18.79
C MET A 178 -26.25 34.95 -20.12
N VAL A 179 -25.14 34.22 -20.19
CA VAL A 179 -25.13 32.99 -20.99
C VAL A 179 -25.80 31.93 -20.12
N GLN A 180 -26.94 31.38 -20.55
CA GLN A 180 -27.53 30.21 -19.90
C GLN A 180 -26.59 29.01 -20.10
N THR A 181 -25.56 28.93 -19.28
CA THR A 181 -24.78 27.70 -19.12
C THR A 181 -25.70 26.70 -18.44
N GLN A 182 -26.09 25.65 -19.18
CA GLN A 182 -26.73 24.49 -18.57
C GLN A 182 -25.93 24.07 -17.33
N PRO A 183 -26.58 23.67 -16.23
CA PRO A 183 -25.86 23.22 -15.05
C PRO A 183 -24.93 22.07 -15.44
N PRO A 184 -23.69 22.06 -14.92
CA PRO A 184 -22.74 20.98 -15.20
C PRO A 184 -23.37 19.64 -14.80
N PRO A 185 -23.10 18.56 -15.53
CA PRO A 185 -23.70 17.27 -15.24
C PRO A 185 -23.48 16.83 -13.77
N PRO A 186 -24.42 16.08 -13.16
CA PRO A 186 -24.38 15.75 -11.72
C PRO A 186 -23.18 14.89 -11.31
N TRP A 187 -22.48 14.26 -12.25
CA TRP A 187 -21.24 13.51 -11.98
C TRP A 187 -19.98 14.38 -11.96
N GLU A 188 -20.03 15.59 -12.49
CA GLU A 188 -18.86 16.44 -12.62
C GLU A 188 -18.33 16.84 -11.24
N GLY A 189 -17.07 16.47 -10.98
CA GLY A 189 -16.41 16.64 -9.68
C GLY A 189 -16.93 15.74 -8.55
N ARG A 190 -17.82 14.78 -8.84
CA ARG A 190 -18.47 13.89 -7.85
C ARG A 190 -18.28 12.40 -8.13
N ALA A 191 -17.90 12.04 -9.35
CA ALA A 191 -17.63 10.67 -9.76
C ALA A 191 -16.30 10.56 -10.51
N ILE A 192 -15.85 9.33 -10.74
CA ILE A 192 -14.67 9.04 -11.56
C ILE A 192 -15.05 9.28 -13.03
N ALA A 193 -14.79 10.48 -13.51
CA ALA A 193 -15.16 10.90 -14.86
C ALA A 193 -14.21 11.96 -15.42
N THR A 194 -13.99 11.90 -16.72
CA THR A 194 -13.48 13.03 -17.50
C THR A 194 -14.57 13.55 -18.43
N HIS A 195 -14.24 14.54 -19.25
CA HIS A 195 -15.14 14.99 -20.32
C HIS A 195 -15.37 13.92 -21.41
N LYS A 196 -14.48 12.90 -21.51
CA LYS A 196 -14.54 11.83 -22.51
C LYS A 196 -15.09 10.51 -21.97
N LEU A 197 -14.70 10.11 -20.76
CA LEU A 197 -15.00 8.78 -20.23
C LEU A 197 -15.38 8.83 -18.76
N ARG A 198 -16.44 8.11 -18.39
CA ARG A 198 -16.92 7.95 -17.02
C ARG A 198 -16.92 6.49 -16.62
N LEU A 199 -16.43 6.19 -15.42
CA LEU A 199 -16.64 4.90 -14.77
C LEU A 199 -18.04 4.87 -14.15
N VAL A 200 -18.86 3.92 -14.58
CA VAL A 200 -20.25 3.74 -14.10
C VAL A 200 -20.34 2.64 -13.05
N GLU A 201 -19.63 1.53 -13.26
CA GLU A 201 -19.61 0.41 -12.33
C GLU A 201 -18.22 -0.22 -12.30
N PHE A 202 -17.73 -0.54 -11.11
CA PHE A 202 -16.58 -1.41 -10.90
C PHE A 202 -16.89 -2.37 -9.76
N THR A 203 -16.94 -3.67 -10.07
CA THR A 203 -17.33 -4.69 -9.11
C THR A 203 -16.36 -5.86 -9.19
N ALA A 204 -15.73 -6.21 -8.06
CA ALA A 204 -14.96 -7.44 -7.92
C ALA A 204 -15.72 -8.41 -7.01
N PHE A 205 -15.91 -9.64 -7.46
CA PHE A 205 -16.83 -10.57 -6.82
C PHE A 205 -16.36 -12.02 -6.91
N VAL A 206 -16.97 -12.86 -6.07
CA VAL A 206 -16.97 -14.30 -6.23
C VAL A 206 -18.42 -14.78 -6.38
N ASP A 207 -18.65 -15.62 -7.39
CA ASP A 207 -19.93 -16.27 -7.63
C ASP A 207 -19.77 -17.78 -7.44
N LEU A 208 -20.68 -18.39 -6.71
CA LEU A 208 -20.79 -19.84 -6.67
C LEU A 208 -21.86 -20.27 -7.68
N ALA A 209 -21.47 -21.04 -8.70
CA ALA A 209 -22.43 -21.66 -9.61
C ALA A 209 -23.13 -22.82 -8.88
N ARG A 210 -24.22 -22.52 -8.16
CA ARG A 210 -25.25 -23.51 -7.86
C ARG A 210 -26.28 -23.43 -8.99
N ASP A 211 -26.69 -24.60 -9.48
CA ASP A 211 -27.76 -24.91 -10.46
C ASP A 211 -28.40 -23.75 -11.27
N PRO A 212 -28.58 -23.83 -12.61
CA PRO A 212 -29.18 -22.77 -13.43
C PRO A 212 -30.54 -22.22 -12.95
N GLU A 213 -31.25 -22.94 -12.08
CA GLU A 213 -32.57 -22.57 -11.55
C GLU A 213 -32.56 -22.07 -10.09
N ASN A 214 -31.44 -22.08 -9.36
CA ASN A 214 -31.40 -21.72 -7.93
C ASN A 214 -30.39 -20.59 -7.62
N GLN A 215 -30.92 -19.41 -7.32
CA GLN A 215 -30.31 -18.23 -6.68
C GLN A 215 -28.77 -18.18 -6.71
N TYR A 216 -28.23 -17.40 -7.66
CA TYR A 216 -26.82 -16.99 -7.68
C TYR A 216 -26.43 -16.36 -6.33
N GLN A 217 -25.60 -17.05 -5.55
CA GLN A 217 -24.96 -16.43 -4.40
C GLN A 217 -23.71 -15.70 -4.89
N LYS A 218 -23.83 -14.38 -4.99
CA LYS A 218 -22.77 -13.47 -5.39
C LYS A 218 -22.29 -12.69 -4.17
N HIS A 219 -21.01 -12.79 -3.87
CA HIS A 219 -20.35 -11.97 -2.85
C HIS A 219 -19.52 -10.89 -3.50
N LEU A 220 -19.67 -9.64 -3.05
CA LEU A 220 -18.93 -8.50 -3.56
C LEU A 220 -17.75 -8.20 -2.63
N PHE A 221 -16.53 -8.38 -3.12
CA PHE A 221 -15.33 -7.94 -2.38
C PHE A 221 -15.24 -6.42 -2.35
N VAL A 222 -15.48 -5.79 -3.50
CA VAL A 222 -15.55 -4.34 -3.66
C VAL A 222 -16.61 -3.98 -4.69
N HIS A 223 -17.22 -2.81 -4.53
CA HIS A 223 -18.22 -2.28 -5.44
C HIS A 223 -18.14 -0.75 -5.48
N ILE A 224 -18.07 -0.21 -6.70
CA ILE A 224 -18.34 1.18 -7.05
C ILE A 224 -19.51 1.15 -8.02
N GLY A 225 -20.53 1.95 -7.74
CA GLY A 225 -21.72 2.07 -8.56
C GLY A 225 -22.67 3.11 -7.99
N GLY A 226 -23.84 3.23 -8.61
CA GLY A 226 -24.87 4.21 -8.23
C GLY A 226 -24.95 5.39 -9.19
N SER A 227 -26.08 6.09 -9.15
CA SER A 227 -26.30 7.29 -9.96
C SER A 227 -25.85 8.53 -9.17
N PRO A 228 -24.81 9.25 -9.62
CA PRO A 228 -24.37 10.46 -8.94
C PRO A 228 -25.46 11.52 -9.00
N SER A 229 -25.58 12.27 -7.92
CA SER A 229 -26.60 13.27 -7.66
C SER A 229 -25.97 14.59 -7.26
N TYR A 230 -26.70 15.69 -7.43
CA TYR A 230 -26.23 17.01 -7.00
C TYR A 230 -26.07 17.14 -5.47
N SER A 231 -26.68 16.23 -4.70
CA SER A 231 -26.50 16.15 -3.25
C SER A 231 -25.19 15.49 -2.82
N ASP A 232 -24.50 14.79 -3.73
CA ASP A 232 -23.23 14.18 -3.41
C ASP A 232 -22.15 15.26 -3.21
N PRO A 233 -21.29 15.10 -2.20
CA PRO A 233 -20.19 16.03 -1.98
C PRO A 233 -19.19 15.99 -3.14
N LEU A 234 -18.52 17.11 -3.37
CA LEU A 234 -17.39 17.14 -4.29
C LEU A 234 -16.28 16.21 -3.78
N LEU A 235 -15.56 15.59 -4.71
CA LEU A 235 -14.44 14.72 -4.40
C LEU A 235 -13.31 15.52 -3.74
N GLU A 236 -12.81 14.99 -2.62
CA GLU A 236 -11.62 15.51 -1.96
C GLU A 236 -10.39 15.33 -2.87
N ALA A 237 -9.41 16.22 -2.72
CA ALA A 237 -8.16 16.14 -3.46
C ALA A 237 -7.04 15.61 -2.56
N ILE A 238 -6.18 14.77 -3.11
CA ILE A 238 -4.98 14.29 -2.43
C ILE A 238 -3.77 14.51 -3.34
N ASP A 239 -2.66 14.92 -2.72
CA ASP A 239 -1.41 15.10 -3.43
C ASP A 239 -0.86 13.74 -3.89
N ILE A 240 -0.69 13.59 -5.20
CA ILE A 240 -0.20 12.37 -5.84
C ILE A 240 1.19 11.96 -5.35
N ARG A 241 2.02 12.90 -4.89
CA ARG A 241 3.36 12.60 -4.36
C ARG A 241 3.31 11.69 -3.14
N GLN A 242 2.20 11.68 -2.40
CA GLN A 242 2.02 10.85 -1.21
C GLN A 242 1.88 9.35 -1.51
N ILE A 243 1.61 8.99 -2.77
CA ILE A 243 1.35 7.60 -3.16
C ILE A 243 2.34 7.05 -4.18
N TYR A 244 3.34 7.83 -4.63
CA TYR A 244 4.29 7.37 -5.67
C TYR A 244 5.04 6.10 -5.27
N ASP A 245 5.41 5.96 -4.00
CA ASP A 245 6.11 4.78 -3.46
C ASP A 245 5.28 3.49 -3.59
N LYS A 246 3.96 3.61 -3.75
CA LYS A 246 3.02 2.47 -3.80
C LYS A 246 2.72 2.00 -5.20
N PHE A 247 3.18 2.71 -6.24
CA PHE A 247 2.91 2.40 -7.63
C PHE A 247 4.19 2.31 -8.46
N PRO A 248 4.16 1.70 -9.65
CA PRO A 248 5.34 1.59 -10.51
C PRO A 248 5.92 2.98 -10.83
N GLU A 249 7.23 3.14 -10.60
CA GLU A 249 7.98 4.38 -10.89
C GLU A 249 8.66 4.36 -12.27
N LYS A 250 8.82 3.17 -12.86
CA LYS A 250 9.47 2.98 -14.16
C LYS A 250 8.58 3.47 -15.32
N LYS A 251 9.07 3.29 -16.54
CA LYS A 251 8.34 3.64 -17.76
C LYS A 251 6.91 3.07 -17.75
N GLY A 252 5.91 3.90 -18.00
CA GLY A 252 4.49 3.57 -17.90
C GLY A 252 3.95 3.52 -16.46
N GLY A 253 4.70 4.11 -15.53
CA GLY A 253 4.38 4.24 -14.12
C GLY A 253 3.51 5.47 -13.79
N LEU A 254 3.01 5.54 -12.56
CA LEU A 254 2.02 6.55 -12.16
C LEU A 254 2.54 7.98 -12.36
N LYS A 255 3.79 8.24 -11.99
CA LYS A 255 4.42 9.56 -12.15
C LYS A 255 4.48 10.01 -13.61
N GLU A 256 4.99 9.15 -14.50
CA GLU A 256 5.11 9.48 -15.93
C GLU A 256 3.74 9.68 -16.56
N LEU A 257 2.76 8.83 -16.23
CA LEU A 257 1.39 8.96 -16.71
C LEU A 257 0.79 10.31 -16.29
N TYR A 258 0.95 10.70 -15.02
CA TYR A 258 0.42 11.96 -14.50
C TYR A 258 1.10 13.18 -15.11
N ASP A 259 2.42 13.14 -15.25
CA ASP A 259 3.19 14.22 -15.87
C ASP A 259 2.83 14.35 -17.38
N LYS A 260 2.45 13.25 -18.06
CA LYS A 260 1.93 13.27 -19.45
C LYS A 260 0.51 13.85 -19.54
N GLY A 261 -0.33 13.59 -18.55
CA GLY A 261 -1.72 14.06 -18.49
C GLY A 261 -2.68 13.32 -19.42
N PRO A 262 -3.96 13.76 -19.46
CA PRO A 262 -4.52 14.92 -18.75
C PRO A 262 -4.69 14.69 -17.24
N GLN A 263 -4.39 15.67 -16.39
CA GLN A 263 -4.35 15.49 -14.92
C GLN A 263 -5.73 15.22 -14.31
N GLU A 264 -6.80 15.74 -14.90
CA GLU A 264 -8.18 15.50 -14.45
C GLU A 264 -8.64 14.04 -14.62
N ALA A 265 -7.89 13.22 -15.35
CA ALA A 265 -8.15 11.80 -15.51
C ALA A 265 -7.67 10.93 -14.34
N PHE A 266 -7.02 11.52 -13.33
CA PHE A 266 -6.34 10.76 -12.27
C PHE A 266 -7.11 10.76 -10.95
N TYR A 267 -7.39 9.55 -10.47
CA TYR A 267 -8.18 9.30 -9.26
C TYR A 267 -7.49 8.31 -8.34
N LEU A 268 -7.72 8.46 -7.04
CA LEU A 268 -7.38 7.46 -6.02
C LEU A 268 -8.68 6.94 -5.41
N VAL A 269 -8.81 5.62 -5.30
CA VAL A 269 -9.90 4.97 -4.59
C VAL A 269 -9.33 4.18 -3.44
N LYS A 270 -9.78 4.51 -2.24
CA LYS A 270 -9.54 3.71 -1.04
C LYS A 270 -10.70 2.75 -0.84
N PHE A 271 -10.44 1.45 -0.93
CA PHE A 271 -11.42 0.42 -0.65
C PHE A 271 -11.30 -0.12 0.77
N TRP A 272 -12.45 -0.42 1.37
CA TRP A 272 -12.60 -1.34 2.49
C TRP A 272 -13.25 -2.61 1.96
N ALA A 273 -12.43 -3.59 1.60
CA ALA A 273 -12.86 -4.82 0.96
C ALA A 273 -13.57 -5.75 1.94
N ASP A 274 -14.70 -6.31 1.52
CA ASP A 274 -15.44 -7.28 2.32
C ASP A 274 -14.93 -8.70 2.05
N LEU A 275 -14.25 -9.27 3.06
CA LEU A 275 -13.72 -10.63 3.02
C LEU A 275 -14.60 -11.62 3.79
N ASN A 276 -15.76 -11.20 4.32
CA ASN A 276 -16.66 -12.00 5.14
C ASN A 276 -17.52 -12.94 4.26
N THR A 277 -16.88 -13.85 3.54
CA THR A 277 -17.57 -14.83 2.71
C THR A 277 -17.11 -16.24 3.01
N SER A 278 -18.06 -17.18 3.09
CA SER A 278 -17.80 -18.61 3.20
C SER A 278 -17.61 -19.30 1.83
N MET A 279 -17.61 -18.55 0.72
CA MET A 279 -17.49 -19.07 -0.64
C MET A 279 -16.05 -19.44 -1.02
N ASP A 280 -15.44 -20.35 -0.26
CA ASP A 280 -14.13 -20.96 -0.57
C ASP A 280 -14.29 -22.35 -1.21
N GLU A 281 -15.49 -22.67 -1.71
CA GLU A 281 -15.80 -23.98 -2.29
C GLU A 281 -15.10 -24.16 -3.66
N PRO A 282 -14.58 -25.38 -3.95
CA PRO A 282 -14.10 -25.74 -5.28
C PRO A 282 -15.16 -25.47 -6.34
N GLY A 283 -14.81 -24.72 -7.40
CA GLY A 283 -15.76 -24.34 -8.47
C GLY A 283 -16.30 -22.90 -8.37
N SER A 284 -15.91 -22.15 -7.34
CA SER A 284 -16.24 -20.71 -7.24
C SER A 284 -15.55 -19.90 -8.36
N PHE A 285 -16.30 -19.00 -8.99
CA PHE A 285 -15.83 -18.11 -10.04
C PHE A 285 -15.47 -16.73 -9.47
N TYR A 286 -14.20 -16.33 -9.59
CA TYR A 286 -13.71 -15.02 -9.17
C TYR A 286 -13.64 -14.09 -10.38
N GLY A 287 -14.38 -12.99 -10.34
CA GLY A 287 -14.57 -12.11 -11.49
C GLY A 287 -14.52 -10.63 -11.16
N VAL A 288 -14.21 -9.85 -12.19
CA VAL A 288 -14.34 -8.40 -12.19
C VAL A 288 -15.33 -7.99 -13.28
N THR A 289 -16.21 -7.05 -12.99
CA THR A 289 -17.06 -6.41 -13.98
C THR A 289 -16.85 -4.91 -13.91
N THR A 290 -16.56 -4.32 -15.07
CA THR A 290 -16.37 -2.87 -15.20
C THR A 290 -17.25 -2.33 -16.32
N LEU A 291 -17.89 -1.20 -16.06
CA LEU A 291 -18.76 -0.49 -16.99
C LEU A 291 -18.29 0.96 -17.14
N TYR A 292 -18.04 1.38 -18.37
CA TYR A 292 -17.74 2.76 -18.70
C TYR A 292 -18.76 3.34 -19.67
N GLU A 293 -18.87 4.67 -19.67
CA GLU A 293 -19.71 5.44 -20.57
C GLU A 293 -18.93 6.60 -21.18
N SER A 294 -19.19 6.90 -22.45
CA SER A 294 -18.58 7.98 -23.23
C SER A 294 -19.62 8.67 -24.12
N ASN A 295 -19.34 9.92 -24.48
CA ASN A 295 -20.08 10.65 -25.52
C ASN A 295 -19.53 10.39 -26.93
N GLU A 296 -18.32 9.85 -27.03
CA GLU A 296 -17.59 9.62 -28.27
C GLU A 296 -17.43 8.12 -28.54
N ASN A 297 -17.56 7.73 -29.80
CA ASN A 297 -17.26 6.38 -30.24
C ASN A 297 -15.75 6.20 -30.39
N MET A 298 -15.14 5.50 -29.45
CA MET A 298 -13.73 5.15 -29.47
C MET A 298 -13.52 3.67 -29.16
N THR A 299 -12.37 3.12 -29.52
CA THR A 299 -11.92 1.82 -29.00
C THR A 299 -11.04 2.07 -27.78
N ILE A 300 -11.33 1.42 -26.66
CA ILE A 300 -10.57 1.62 -25.42
C ILE A 300 -9.70 0.39 -25.12
N THR A 301 -8.54 0.64 -24.51
CA THR A 301 -7.69 -0.38 -23.92
C THR A 301 -7.62 -0.14 -22.41
N CYS A 302 -8.04 -1.12 -21.62
CA CYS A 302 -7.98 -1.11 -20.17
C CYS A 302 -6.81 -1.98 -19.70
N SER A 303 -5.76 -1.35 -19.17
CA SER A 303 -4.65 -2.01 -18.50
C SER A 303 -4.90 -2.01 -16.99
N THR A 304 -4.91 -3.20 -16.37
CA THR A 304 -5.03 -3.39 -14.92
C THR A 304 -3.74 -4.00 -14.39
N LYS A 305 -2.94 -3.20 -13.69
CA LYS A 305 -1.64 -3.60 -13.12
C LYS A 305 -1.79 -3.85 -11.63
N VAL A 306 -1.49 -5.07 -11.20
CA VAL A 306 -1.42 -5.43 -9.79
C VAL A 306 -0.01 -5.22 -9.30
N CYS A 307 0.14 -4.50 -8.20
CA CYS A 307 1.41 -4.04 -7.69
C CYS A 307 1.65 -4.52 -6.25
N SER A 308 2.91 -4.85 -5.96
CA SER A 308 3.39 -5.23 -4.63
C SER A 308 4.65 -4.41 -4.32
N PHE A 309 4.65 -3.69 -3.19
CA PHE A 309 5.76 -2.78 -2.82
C PHE A 309 6.16 -1.82 -3.97
N GLY A 310 5.16 -1.21 -4.62
CA GLY A 310 5.37 -0.28 -5.74
C GLY A 310 5.85 -0.92 -7.04
N LYS A 311 5.91 -2.25 -7.13
CA LYS A 311 6.38 -2.97 -8.33
C LYS A 311 5.25 -3.74 -8.97
N GLN A 312 5.14 -3.62 -10.30
CA GLN A 312 4.20 -4.41 -11.09
C GLN A 312 4.54 -5.91 -10.98
N VAL A 313 3.56 -6.70 -10.57
CA VAL A 313 3.67 -8.17 -10.45
C VAL A 313 2.99 -8.84 -11.64
N VAL A 314 1.79 -8.38 -11.98
CA VAL A 314 1.01 -8.87 -13.12
C VAL A 314 0.24 -7.72 -13.74
N GLU A 315 0.02 -7.81 -15.06
CA GLU A 315 -0.78 -6.85 -15.82
C GLU A 315 -1.75 -7.63 -16.70
N LYS A 316 -3.01 -7.19 -16.69
CA LYS A 316 -4.04 -7.67 -17.60
C LYS A 316 -4.44 -6.52 -18.51
N VAL A 317 -4.41 -6.75 -19.82
CA VAL A 317 -4.79 -5.77 -20.83
C VAL A 317 -6.01 -6.28 -21.59
N GLU A 318 -7.09 -5.49 -21.58
CA GLU A 318 -8.35 -5.81 -22.23
C GLU A 318 -8.70 -4.70 -23.23
N THR A 319 -9.15 -5.06 -24.42
CA THR A 319 -9.58 -4.09 -25.45
C THR A 319 -11.08 -4.21 -25.62
N GLU A 320 -11.78 -3.09 -25.47
CA GLU A 320 -13.24 -3.02 -25.57
C GLU A 320 -13.69 -2.05 -26.66
N TYR A 321 -14.80 -2.41 -27.29
CA TYR A 321 -15.44 -1.64 -28.35
C TYR A 321 -16.73 -1.03 -27.83
N ALA A 322 -17.03 0.18 -28.31
CA ALA A 322 -18.22 0.90 -27.93
C ALA A 322 -19.50 0.16 -28.37
N ARG A 323 -20.51 0.15 -27.51
CA ARG A 323 -21.89 -0.20 -27.86
C ARG A 323 -22.77 1.01 -27.64
N PHE A 324 -23.56 1.39 -28.64
CA PHE A 324 -24.44 2.56 -28.51
C PHE A 324 -25.74 2.16 -27.80
N GLU A 325 -25.95 2.68 -26.60
CA GLU A 325 -27.09 2.39 -25.73
C GLU A 325 -27.59 3.71 -25.11
N ASN A 326 -28.90 3.99 -25.17
CA ASN A 326 -29.53 5.16 -24.54
C ASN A 326 -28.86 6.52 -24.86
N GLY A 327 -28.37 6.71 -26.09
CA GLY A 327 -27.73 7.97 -26.50
C GLY A 327 -26.27 8.12 -26.04
N ARG A 328 -25.65 7.03 -25.57
CA ARG A 328 -24.27 7.00 -25.06
C ARG A 328 -23.52 5.79 -25.58
N PHE A 329 -22.19 5.90 -25.62
CA PHE A 329 -21.32 4.78 -25.93
C PHE A 329 -20.90 4.08 -24.65
N VAL A 330 -21.28 2.80 -24.53
CA VAL A 330 -21.07 1.97 -23.35
C VAL A 330 -19.98 0.94 -23.62
N TYR A 331 -19.10 0.74 -22.64
CA TYR A 331 -18.02 -0.24 -22.68
C TYR A 331 -18.16 -1.17 -21.48
N ARG A 332 -18.33 -2.47 -21.73
CA ARG A 332 -18.65 -3.45 -20.69
C ARG A 332 -17.66 -4.60 -20.70
N ILE A 333 -16.72 -4.56 -19.75
CA ILE A 333 -15.86 -5.69 -19.42
C ILE A 333 -16.62 -6.56 -18.42
N ALA A 334 -17.43 -7.49 -18.90
CA ALA A 334 -18.30 -8.31 -18.06
C ALA A 334 -17.62 -9.62 -17.64
N ARG A 335 -17.75 -9.98 -16.35
CA ARG A 335 -17.27 -11.26 -15.78
C ARG A 335 -15.85 -11.61 -16.22
N SER A 336 -14.97 -10.63 -16.23
CA SER A 336 -13.56 -10.84 -16.56
C SER A 336 -12.90 -11.67 -15.45
N PRO A 337 -12.34 -12.86 -15.74
CA PRO A 337 -11.81 -13.74 -14.72
C PRO A 337 -10.58 -13.13 -14.04
N MET A 338 -10.53 -13.21 -12.71
CA MET A 338 -9.33 -12.87 -11.96
C MET A 338 -8.21 -13.85 -12.30
N CYS A 339 -6.96 -13.36 -12.32
CA CYS A 339 -5.81 -14.24 -12.52
C CYS A 339 -5.55 -15.09 -11.27
N GLU A 340 -4.87 -16.21 -11.45
CA GLU A 340 -4.55 -17.15 -10.37
C GLU A 340 -3.82 -16.47 -9.20
N TYR A 341 -2.91 -15.53 -9.49
CA TYR A 341 -2.23 -14.72 -8.48
C TYR A 341 -3.23 -14.00 -7.56
N MET A 342 -4.26 -13.36 -8.13
CA MET A 342 -5.26 -12.62 -7.36
C MET A 342 -6.14 -13.54 -6.52
N ILE A 343 -6.55 -14.69 -7.07
CA ILE A 343 -7.36 -15.67 -6.35
C ILE A 343 -6.57 -16.22 -5.16
N ASN A 344 -5.34 -16.67 -5.39
CA ASN A 344 -4.44 -17.15 -4.34
C ASN A 344 -4.15 -16.07 -3.28
N PHE A 345 -4.00 -14.81 -3.70
CA PHE A 345 -3.82 -13.69 -2.78
C PHE A 345 -5.03 -13.53 -1.86
N ILE A 346 -6.25 -13.51 -2.40
CA ILE A 346 -7.49 -13.42 -1.61
C ILE A 346 -7.59 -14.59 -0.63
N HIS A 347 -7.33 -15.83 -1.10
CA HIS A 347 -7.35 -17.00 -0.23
C HIS A 347 -6.36 -16.87 0.93
N LYS A 348 -5.09 -16.57 0.66
CA LYS A 348 -4.09 -16.43 1.73
C LYS A 348 -4.41 -15.28 2.68
N LEU A 349 -4.96 -14.17 2.17
CA LEU A 349 -5.36 -13.02 2.99
C LEU A 349 -6.48 -13.39 3.95
N LYS A 350 -7.50 -14.13 3.49
CA LYS A 350 -8.62 -14.61 4.32
C LYS A 350 -8.21 -15.55 5.45
N HIS A 351 -7.13 -16.32 5.26
CA HIS A 351 -6.62 -17.26 6.27
C HIS A 351 -5.78 -16.60 7.37
N LEU A 352 -5.51 -15.29 7.28
CA LEU A 352 -4.82 -14.58 8.36
C LEU A 352 -5.75 -14.49 9.59
N PRO A 353 -5.22 -14.75 10.80
CA PRO A 353 -6.06 -14.90 11.99
C PRO A 353 -6.67 -13.57 12.48
N GLU A 354 -6.06 -12.44 12.12
CA GLU A 354 -6.43 -11.14 12.66
C GLU A 354 -6.49 -10.06 11.55
N LYS A 355 -7.50 -9.18 11.60
CA LYS A 355 -7.71 -8.12 10.58
C LYS A 355 -6.52 -7.18 10.43
N TYR A 356 -5.76 -6.89 11.50
CA TYR A 356 -4.57 -6.04 11.37
C TYR A 356 -3.46 -6.71 10.56
N MET A 357 -3.35 -8.03 10.59
CA MET A 357 -2.38 -8.75 9.75
C MET A 357 -2.76 -8.63 8.28
N MET A 358 -4.07 -8.73 7.98
CA MET A 358 -4.59 -8.50 6.64
C MET A 358 -4.28 -7.08 6.15
N ASN A 359 -4.56 -6.07 6.98
CA ASN A 359 -4.26 -4.67 6.64
C ASN A 359 -2.75 -4.42 6.47
N SER A 360 -1.89 -5.09 7.24
CA SER A 360 -0.44 -4.98 7.05
C SER A 360 0.03 -5.58 5.72
N VAL A 361 -0.65 -6.60 5.20
CA VAL A 361 -0.40 -7.13 3.85
C VAL A 361 -0.93 -6.16 2.79
N LEU A 362 -2.16 -5.65 2.98
CA LEU A 362 -2.81 -4.75 2.03
C LEU A 362 -2.12 -3.38 1.91
N GLU A 363 -1.38 -2.94 2.92
CA GLU A 363 -0.62 -1.67 2.91
C GLU A 363 0.32 -1.52 1.71
N ASN A 364 0.87 -2.64 1.24
CA ASN A 364 1.80 -2.68 0.10
C ASN A 364 1.20 -3.33 -1.15
N PHE A 365 -0.10 -3.63 -1.12
CA PHE A 365 -0.86 -4.18 -2.24
C PHE A 365 -1.70 -3.08 -2.88
N THR A 366 -1.45 -2.79 -4.15
CA THR A 366 -2.16 -1.76 -4.89
C THR A 366 -2.53 -2.24 -6.28
N ILE A 367 -3.53 -1.60 -6.89
CA ILE A 367 -3.90 -1.86 -8.29
C ILE A 367 -3.90 -0.51 -9.01
N LEU A 368 -3.27 -0.45 -10.18
CA LEU A 368 -3.31 0.71 -11.06
C LEU A 368 -4.06 0.34 -12.33
N GLN A 369 -5.20 0.98 -12.56
CA GLN A 369 -5.99 0.80 -13.78
C GLN A 369 -5.83 2.01 -14.68
N VAL A 370 -5.42 1.79 -15.92
CA VAL A 370 -5.20 2.82 -16.93
C VAL A 370 -6.05 2.49 -18.15
N VAL A 371 -7.01 3.37 -18.45
CA VAL A 371 -7.84 3.28 -19.64
C VAL A 371 -7.33 4.27 -20.66
N THR A 372 -6.96 3.78 -21.84
CA THR A 372 -6.47 4.59 -22.94
C THR A 372 -7.34 4.45 -24.18
N ASN A 373 -7.35 5.49 -25.01
CA ASN A 373 -7.85 5.37 -26.37
C ASN A 373 -6.83 4.56 -27.19
N ARG A 374 -7.28 3.48 -27.83
CA ARG A 374 -6.41 2.55 -28.57
C ARG A 374 -5.70 3.21 -29.75
N ASP A 375 -6.36 4.13 -30.43
CA ASP A 375 -5.85 4.74 -31.65
C ASP A 375 -4.93 5.94 -31.34
N THR A 376 -5.33 6.79 -30.39
CA THR A 376 -4.57 8.02 -30.06
C THR A 376 -3.55 7.82 -28.94
N GLN A 377 -3.62 6.72 -28.19
CA GLN A 377 -2.80 6.47 -26.99
C GLN A 377 -2.98 7.55 -25.89
N GLU A 378 -4.09 8.29 -25.94
CA GLU A 378 -4.50 9.25 -24.93
C GLU A 378 -5.00 8.52 -23.68
N THR A 379 -4.62 9.02 -22.50
CA THR A 379 -5.14 8.52 -21.22
C THR A 379 -6.54 9.09 -20.98
N LEU A 380 -7.53 8.22 -20.91
CA LEU A 380 -8.94 8.59 -20.68
C LEU A 380 -9.30 8.61 -19.20
N LEU A 381 -8.80 7.60 -18.46
CA LEU A 381 -8.92 7.47 -17.00
C LEU A 381 -7.69 6.74 -16.45
N CYS A 382 -7.25 7.15 -15.27
CA CYS A 382 -6.21 6.49 -14.49
C CYS A 382 -6.65 6.42 -13.03
N THR A 383 -6.94 5.21 -12.56
CA THR A 383 -7.44 4.98 -11.20
C THR A 383 -6.45 4.14 -10.40
N ALA A 384 -5.92 4.74 -9.34
CA ALA A 384 -5.12 4.09 -8.34
C ALA A 384 -6.02 3.50 -7.25
N TYR A 385 -5.85 2.23 -6.91
CA TYR A 385 -6.61 1.54 -5.87
C TYR A 385 -5.71 1.14 -4.69
N VAL A 386 -6.13 1.52 -3.49
CA VAL A 386 -5.52 1.11 -2.21
C VAL A 386 -6.57 0.43 -1.34
N PHE A 387 -6.15 -0.48 -0.47
CA PHE A 387 -7.06 -1.42 0.18
C PHE A 387 -6.85 -1.49 1.69
N GLU A 388 -7.96 -1.65 2.41
CA GLU A 388 -8.07 -2.12 3.78
C GLU A 388 -9.17 -3.19 3.82
N VAL A 389 -9.22 -4.00 4.88
CA VAL A 389 -10.33 -4.92 5.15
C VAL A 389 -11.47 -4.18 5.83
N SER A 390 -12.70 -4.42 5.38
CA SER A 390 -13.89 -3.86 6.00
C SER A 390 -14.01 -4.30 7.47
N THR A 391 -14.19 -3.30 8.34
CA THR A 391 -14.53 -3.54 9.74
C THR A 391 -16.02 -3.66 9.97
N SER A 392 -16.83 -3.29 8.96
CA SER A 392 -18.27 -3.18 9.07
C SER A 392 -18.96 -4.52 8.80
N GLU A 393 -20.08 -4.76 9.49
CA GLU A 393 -21.05 -5.80 9.11
C GLU A 393 -21.82 -5.42 7.83
N HIS A 394 -21.71 -4.18 7.38
CA HIS A 394 -22.47 -3.59 6.26
C HIS A 394 -21.79 -3.79 4.89
N GLY A 395 -20.81 -4.69 4.79
CA GLY A 395 -20.15 -5.06 3.54
C GLY A 395 -19.02 -4.13 3.12
N ALA A 396 -18.78 -4.08 1.81
CA ALA A 396 -17.67 -3.34 1.20
C ALA A 396 -17.97 -1.84 1.14
N GLN A 397 -16.95 -1.00 1.37
CA GLN A 397 -17.06 0.46 1.28
C GLN A 397 -15.91 1.02 0.45
N HIS A 398 -16.05 2.26 -0.01
CA HIS A 398 -14.99 2.96 -0.71
C HIS A 398 -15.04 4.47 -0.48
N HIS A 399 -13.91 5.13 -0.74
CA HIS A 399 -13.82 6.59 -0.81
C HIS A 399 -12.99 6.98 -2.02
N ILE A 400 -13.40 8.04 -2.71
CA ILE A 400 -12.82 8.47 -3.99
C ILE A 400 -12.18 9.85 -3.79
N TYR A 401 -10.95 9.99 -4.29
CA TYR A 401 -10.19 11.23 -4.27
C TYR A 401 -9.75 11.59 -5.70
N ARG A 402 -9.66 12.89 -5.97
CA ARG A 402 -8.95 13.40 -7.15
C ARG A 402 -7.46 13.49 -6.84
N LEU A 403 -6.62 13.11 -7.79
CA LEU A 403 -5.17 13.25 -7.66
C LEU A 403 -4.71 14.60 -8.20
N VAL A 404 -4.11 15.41 -7.32
CA VAL A 404 -3.55 16.73 -7.64
C VAL A 404 -2.06 16.75 -7.35
N LYS A 405 -1.36 17.75 -7.87
CA LYS A 405 0.06 17.99 -7.60
C LYS A 405 0.22 19.44 -7.17
N ASP A 406 -0.07 19.69 -5.90
CA ASP A 406 -0.05 21.02 -5.29
C ASP A 406 1.32 21.43 -4.75
#